data_AF-A0A6C0KDZ6-F1
#
_entry.id   AF-A0A6C0KDZ6-F1
#
_cell.length_a   1.000
_cell.length_b   1.000
_cell.length_c   1.000
_cell.angle_alpha   90.00
_cell.angle_beta   90.00
_cell.angle_gamma   90.00
#
_symmetry.space_group_name_H-M   'P 1'
#
loop_
_entity.id
_entity.type
_entity.pdbx_description
1 polymer ?
#
loop_
_entity_poly.entity_id
_entity_poly.type
_entity_poly.pdbx_seq_one_letter_code
_entity_poly.pdbx_strand_id
1 'polypeptide(L)'
;MVRQSRRTRKNRATRKIRKQVPWAGWSKKAPQGHQRTVMLRKCGKKCFLGPRKSFPICTKGTCKVNTKGVYAAYVRSRQWGKAPSHYKGLSRPSMKRSVYTNVSRKAKAMLERRGYRVGKSAKKSKGRRGRRGGRGNKRTMKK
;
A
#
# COMPACT_ATOMS: atom_id res chain seq x y z
N MET A 1 -17.44 -65.88 0.44
CA MET A 1 -18.28 -64.72 0.83
C MET A 1 -17.41 -63.46 0.93
N VAL A 2 -17.85 -62.38 0.31
CA VAL A 2 -17.09 -61.16 -0.06
C VAL A 2 -17.05 -60.15 1.08
N ARG A 3 -15.88 -59.60 1.44
CA ARG A 3 -15.79 -58.33 2.22
C ARG A 3 -14.67 -57.40 1.73
N GLN A 4 -15.01 -56.74 0.63
CA GLN A 4 -14.72 -55.37 0.18
C GLN A 4 -13.60 -54.55 0.87
N SER A 5 -12.68 -54.08 0.02
CA SER A 5 -11.66 -53.07 0.26
C SER A 5 -12.19 -51.76 0.85
N ARG A 6 -11.59 -51.30 1.95
CA ARG A 6 -11.77 -49.93 2.47
C ARG A 6 -10.94 -48.95 1.63
N ARG A 7 -11.52 -48.44 0.55
CA ARG A 7 -10.97 -47.30 -0.23
C ARG A 7 -10.95 -46.05 0.65
N THR A 8 -9.76 -45.60 1.05
CA THR A 8 -9.56 -44.30 1.68
C THR A 8 -9.89 -43.18 0.67
N ARG A 9 -10.95 -42.42 0.92
CA ARG A 9 -11.30 -41.22 0.14
C ARG A 9 -10.21 -40.17 0.33
N LYS A 10 -9.27 -40.07 -0.62
CA LYS A 10 -8.31 -38.95 -0.70
C LYS A 10 -9.08 -37.65 -0.95
N ASN A 11 -9.19 -36.81 0.08
CA ASN A 11 -9.65 -35.42 -0.04
C ASN A 11 -8.70 -34.64 -0.96
N ARG A 12 -9.06 -34.51 -2.24
CA ARG A 12 -8.35 -33.68 -3.22
C ARG A 12 -8.66 -32.21 -2.92
N ALA A 13 -8.04 -31.66 -1.88
CA ALA A 13 -8.08 -30.23 -1.59
C ALA A 13 -7.53 -29.48 -2.81
N THR A 14 -8.38 -28.73 -3.49
CA THR A 14 -8.00 -27.88 -4.63
C THR A 14 -6.99 -26.84 -4.13
N ARG A 15 -5.71 -27.00 -4.50
CA ARG A 15 -4.66 -26.03 -4.16
C ARG A 15 -5.01 -24.68 -4.81
N LYS A 16 -5.58 -23.75 -4.04
CA LYS A 16 -5.78 -22.35 -4.47
C LYS A 16 -4.43 -21.78 -4.89
N ILE A 17 -4.20 -21.62 -6.19
CA ILE A 17 -3.04 -20.94 -6.74
C ILE A 17 -3.09 -19.49 -6.26
N ARG A 18 -2.08 -19.07 -5.49
CA ARG A 18 -2.01 -17.69 -4.97
C ARG A 18 -1.78 -16.74 -6.16
N LYS A 19 -2.61 -15.70 -6.25
CA LYS A 19 -2.44 -14.64 -7.26
C LYS A 19 -1.04 -14.05 -7.17
N GLN A 20 -0.30 -14.06 -8.27
CA GLN A 20 1.00 -13.41 -8.36
C GLN A 20 0.81 -11.89 -8.34
N VAL A 21 1.36 -11.26 -7.31
CA VAL A 21 1.28 -9.81 -7.12
C VAL A 21 2.67 -9.17 -7.24
N PRO A 22 2.80 -7.94 -7.74
CA PRO A 22 4.10 -7.28 -7.91
C PRO A 22 4.95 -7.18 -6.63
N TRP A 23 4.32 -7.17 -5.45
CA TRP A 23 4.98 -7.16 -4.15
C TRP A 23 5.16 -8.55 -3.54
N ALA A 24 4.96 -9.63 -4.30
CA ALA A 24 5.16 -11.00 -3.84
C ALA A 24 6.61 -11.22 -3.37
N GLY A 25 6.74 -11.93 -2.25
CA GLY A 25 8.02 -12.19 -1.59
C GLY A 25 8.61 -10.99 -0.83
N TRP A 26 7.92 -9.84 -0.76
CA TRP A 26 8.41 -8.69 0.00
C TRP A 26 8.60 -9.01 1.49
N SER A 27 7.73 -9.80 2.10
CA SER A 27 7.80 -10.15 3.53
C SER A 27 9.14 -10.78 3.94
N LYS A 28 9.78 -11.55 3.05
CA LYS A 28 11.08 -12.20 3.29
C LYS A 28 12.26 -11.21 3.23
N LYS A 29 12.11 -10.15 2.42
CA LYS A 29 13.13 -9.11 2.19
C LYS A 29 12.94 -7.88 3.08
N ALA A 30 11.74 -7.68 3.59
CA ALA A 30 11.39 -6.55 4.44
C ALA A 30 12.06 -6.68 5.82
N PRO A 31 12.51 -5.57 6.43
CA PRO A 31 12.99 -5.58 7.80
C PRO A 31 11.85 -5.86 8.78
N GLN A 32 12.15 -6.63 9.83
CA GLN A 32 11.19 -7.00 10.88
C GLN A 32 11.72 -6.68 12.29
N GLY A 33 10.81 -6.39 13.22
CA GLY A 33 11.15 -6.18 14.65
C GLY A 33 12.29 -5.19 14.89
N HIS A 34 13.33 -5.64 15.59
CA HIS A 34 14.52 -4.86 15.93
C HIS A 34 15.23 -4.28 14.69
N GLN A 35 15.24 -5.01 13.56
CA GLN A 35 15.87 -4.54 12.32
C GLN A 35 15.25 -3.23 11.82
N ARG A 36 13.93 -3.03 12.04
CA ARG A 36 13.29 -1.75 11.67
C ARG A 36 13.81 -0.59 12.52
N THR A 37 14.10 -0.85 13.80
CA THR A 37 14.67 0.16 14.70
C THR A 37 16.07 0.56 14.25
N VAL A 38 16.93 -0.43 13.98
CA VAL A 38 18.31 -0.19 13.50
C VAL A 38 18.30 0.54 12.16
N MET A 39 17.45 0.10 11.22
CA MET A 39 17.35 0.77 9.92
C MET A 39 16.76 2.18 10.02
N LEU A 40 15.86 2.43 10.97
CA LEU A 40 15.37 3.80 11.19
C LEU A 40 16.48 4.70 11.72
N ARG A 41 17.38 4.19 12.58
CA ARG A 41 18.56 4.94 13.04
C ARG A 41 19.56 5.19 11.91
N LYS A 42 19.87 4.18 11.09
CA LYS A 42 20.87 4.27 10.01
C LYS A 42 20.39 5.00 8.76
N CYS A 43 19.20 4.67 8.26
CA CYS A 43 18.67 5.18 6.98
C CYS A 43 17.60 6.27 7.16
N GLY A 44 16.96 6.34 8.33
CA GLY A 44 15.94 7.34 8.62
C GLY A 44 14.72 7.29 7.70
N LYS A 45 14.18 8.49 7.41
CA LYS A 45 12.97 8.70 6.61
C LYS A 45 13.11 8.27 5.14
N LYS A 46 14.32 8.03 4.64
CA LYS A 46 14.54 7.51 3.28
C LYS A 46 13.93 6.12 3.09
N CYS A 47 13.96 5.29 4.14
CA CYS A 47 13.52 3.90 4.06
C CYS A 47 12.17 3.61 4.71
N PHE A 48 11.57 4.61 5.37
CA PHE A 48 10.29 4.48 6.05
C PHE A 48 9.32 5.58 5.59
N LEU A 49 8.30 5.18 4.83
CA LEU A 49 7.25 6.09 4.38
C LEU A 49 6.16 6.20 5.44
N GLY A 50 6.33 7.07 6.43
CA GLY A 50 5.32 7.32 7.46
C GLY A 50 5.95 7.60 8.82
N PRO A 51 5.15 7.77 9.87
CA PRO A 51 5.68 8.01 11.20
C PRO A 51 6.41 6.75 11.72
N ARG A 52 7.48 6.95 12.48
CA ARG A 52 8.26 5.90 13.14
C ARG A 52 8.71 4.80 12.15
N LYS A 53 8.34 3.55 12.41
CA LYS A 53 8.82 2.33 11.74
C LYS A 53 7.76 1.69 10.83
N SER A 54 6.75 2.46 10.43
CA SER A 54 5.48 1.94 9.90
C SER A 54 5.60 1.20 8.57
N PHE A 55 6.16 1.86 7.55
CA PHE A 55 6.17 1.35 6.17
C PHE A 55 7.59 1.25 5.63
N PRO A 56 8.25 0.10 5.82
CA PRO A 56 9.56 -0.13 5.24
C PRO A 56 9.45 -0.25 3.71
N ILE A 57 10.27 0.51 2.99
CA ILE A 57 10.40 0.44 1.53
C ILE A 57 11.78 -0.05 1.06
N CYS A 58 12.78 -0.03 1.95
CA CYS A 58 14.12 -0.55 1.68
C CYS A 58 14.23 -2.03 2.07
N THR A 59 15.10 -2.75 1.37
CA THR A 59 15.45 -4.12 1.74
C THR A 59 16.23 -4.14 3.05
N LYS A 60 16.01 -5.16 3.89
CA LYS A 60 16.72 -5.34 5.16
C LYS A 60 18.23 -5.26 4.96
N GLY A 61 18.94 -4.57 5.87
CA GLY A 61 20.39 -4.40 5.80
C GLY A 61 20.89 -3.37 4.79
N THR A 62 20.00 -2.71 4.05
CA THR A 62 20.38 -1.72 3.02
C THR A 62 19.57 -0.43 3.19
N CYS A 63 20.11 0.70 2.74
CA CYS A 63 19.35 1.95 2.61
C CYS A 63 18.80 2.18 1.19
N LYS A 64 18.69 1.12 0.37
CA LYS A 64 18.27 1.20 -1.03
C LYS A 64 16.78 0.90 -1.17
N VAL A 65 16.07 1.79 -1.87
CA VAL A 65 14.62 1.68 -2.08
C VAL A 65 14.31 0.59 -3.10
N ASN A 66 13.49 -0.38 -2.68
CA ASN A 66 13.05 -1.47 -3.52
C ASN A 66 11.60 -1.26 -3.99
N THR A 67 11.37 -1.41 -5.30
CA THR A 67 10.05 -1.24 -5.91
C THR A 67 8.99 -2.16 -5.28
N LYS A 68 9.33 -3.39 -4.89
CA LYS A 68 8.42 -4.32 -4.21
C LYS A 68 7.96 -3.77 -2.85
N GLY A 69 8.87 -3.11 -2.14
CA GLY A 69 8.58 -2.46 -0.86
C GLY A 69 7.69 -1.24 -1.02
N VAL A 70 7.93 -0.43 -2.06
CA VAL A 70 7.06 0.70 -2.39
C VAL A 70 5.65 0.22 -2.76
N TYR A 71 5.52 -0.86 -3.54
CA TYR A 71 4.22 -1.49 -3.82
C TYR A 71 3.53 -1.99 -2.55
N ALA A 72 4.25 -2.70 -1.67
CA ALA A 72 3.70 -3.19 -0.42
C ALA A 72 3.21 -2.03 0.47
N ALA A 73 3.98 -0.94 0.54
CA ALA A 73 3.59 0.27 1.25
C ALA A 73 2.34 0.91 0.63
N TYR A 74 2.27 1.01 -0.69
CA TYR A 74 1.09 1.53 -1.41
C TYR A 74 -0.16 0.70 -1.12
N VAL A 75 -0.09 -0.62 -1.26
CA VAL A 75 -1.24 -1.51 -1.03
C VAL A 75 -1.70 -1.45 0.43
N ARG A 76 -0.77 -1.52 1.38
CA ARG A 76 -1.12 -1.52 2.80
C ARG A 76 -1.70 -0.19 3.25
N SER A 77 -1.12 0.93 2.82
CA SER A 77 -1.65 2.26 3.11
C SER A 77 -3.01 2.51 2.46
N ARG A 78 -3.30 1.93 1.29
CA ARG A 78 -4.65 1.97 0.68
C ARG A 78 -5.68 1.16 1.45
N GLN A 79 -5.29 0.01 2.03
CA GLN A 79 -6.17 -0.77 2.90
C GLN A 79 -6.57 0.03 4.15
N TRP A 80 -5.58 0.66 4.81
CA TRP A 80 -5.76 1.45 6.02
C TRP A 80 -6.18 2.91 5.80
N GLY A 81 -6.26 3.34 4.54
CA GLY A 81 -6.78 4.65 4.14
C GLY A 81 -8.30 4.65 3.91
N LYS A 82 -8.98 3.52 4.12
CA LYS A 82 -10.44 3.40 3.99
C LYS A 82 -11.15 4.09 5.16
N ALA A 83 -12.45 4.36 4.99
CA ALA A 83 -13.25 4.91 6.08
C ALA A 83 -13.38 3.88 7.23
N PRO A 84 -13.48 4.32 8.50
CA PRO A 84 -13.56 3.44 9.66
C PRO A 84 -14.66 2.37 9.58
N SER A 85 -15.79 2.69 8.93
CA SER A 85 -16.91 1.77 8.71
C SER A 85 -16.57 0.57 7.81
N HIS A 86 -15.49 0.63 7.02
CA HIS A 86 -15.10 -0.46 6.12
C HIS A 86 -14.16 -1.50 6.77
N TYR A 87 -13.71 -1.28 8.01
CA TYR A 87 -12.86 -2.26 8.71
C TYR A 87 -13.72 -3.33 9.37
N LYS A 88 -13.32 -4.60 9.22
CA LYS A 88 -13.98 -5.74 9.87
C LYS A 88 -13.23 -6.09 11.17
N GLY A 89 -13.94 -6.16 12.29
CA GLY A 89 -13.40 -6.56 13.59
C GLY A 89 -12.21 -5.71 14.08
N LEU A 90 -11.23 -6.37 14.71
CA LEU A 90 -10.04 -5.78 15.35
C LEU A 90 -8.98 -5.22 14.38
N SER A 91 -9.21 -5.27 13.07
CA SER A 91 -8.23 -4.89 12.04
C SER A 91 -8.02 -3.36 11.90
N ARG A 92 -8.41 -2.58 12.91
CA ARG A 92 -8.43 -1.12 12.87
C ARG A 92 -7.01 -0.56 13.03
N PRO A 93 -6.53 0.25 12.09
CA PRO A 93 -5.24 0.90 12.23
C PRO A 93 -5.27 1.97 13.33
N SER A 94 -4.19 2.08 14.10
CA SER A 94 -4.06 3.04 15.22
C SER A 94 -3.94 4.50 14.77
N MET A 95 -3.40 4.77 13.57
CA MET A 95 -3.12 6.13 13.13
C MET A 95 -4.30 6.80 12.41
N LYS A 96 -4.29 8.13 12.36
CA LYS A 96 -5.27 8.92 11.59
C LYS A 96 -5.26 8.49 10.11
N ARG A 97 -6.45 8.42 9.50
CA ARG A 97 -6.64 8.10 8.07
C ARG A 97 -5.76 8.95 7.15
N SER A 98 -5.58 10.23 7.47
CA SER A 98 -4.75 11.16 6.71
C SER A 98 -3.32 10.66 6.54
N VAL A 99 -2.73 10.06 7.58
CA VAL A 99 -1.38 9.47 7.55
C VAL A 99 -1.28 8.42 6.46
N TYR A 100 -2.22 7.47 6.44
CA TYR A 100 -2.25 6.42 5.42
C TYR A 100 -2.49 6.97 4.02
N THR A 101 -3.37 7.95 3.86
CA THR A 101 -3.59 8.58 2.55
C THR A 101 -2.33 9.28 2.05
N ASN A 102 -1.59 9.98 2.91
CA ASN A 102 -0.34 10.64 2.54
C ASN A 102 0.77 9.64 2.17
N VAL A 103 0.90 8.55 2.93
CA VAL A 103 1.82 7.46 2.59
C VAL A 103 1.45 6.85 1.23
N SER A 104 0.17 6.62 0.96
CA SER A 104 -0.27 6.07 -0.32
C SER A 104 0.03 6.98 -1.50
N ARG A 105 -0.11 8.30 -1.34
CA ARG A 105 0.24 9.31 -2.37
C ARG A 105 1.74 9.30 -2.64
N LYS A 106 2.58 9.30 -1.59
CA LYS A 106 4.05 9.24 -1.73
C LYS A 106 4.50 7.96 -2.41
N ALA A 107 3.99 6.81 -1.98
CA ALA A 107 4.33 5.52 -2.58
C ALA A 107 3.89 5.44 -4.05
N LYS A 108 2.68 5.96 -4.36
CA LYS A 108 2.21 6.06 -5.75
C LYS A 108 3.15 6.91 -6.61
N ALA A 109 3.51 8.10 -6.15
CA ALA A 109 4.42 8.98 -6.89
C ALA A 109 5.79 8.31 -7.13
N MET A 110 6.32 7.57 -6.16
CA MET A 110 7.57 6.82 -6.32
C MET A 110 7.47 5.70 -7.35
N LEU A 111 6.31 5.05 -7.45
CA LEU A 111 6.04 4.01 -8.45
C LEU A 111 5.87 4.61 -9.84
N GLU A 112 5.13 5.71 -9.97
CA GLU A 112 4.92 6.40 -11.25
C GLU A 112 6.24 6.94 -11.83
N ARG A 113 7.12 7.53 -11.01
CA ARG A 113 8.47 7.94 -11.44
C ARG A 113 9.34 6.79 -11.92
N ARG A 114 9.05 5.56 -11.51
CA ARG A 114 9.76 4.34 -11.93
C ARG A 114 9.07 3.62 -13.08
N GLY A 115 8.07 4.25 -13.73
CA GLY A 115 7.34 3.70 -14.87
C GLY A 115 6.17 2.77 -14.51
N TYR A 116 5.84 2.60 -13.23
CA TYR A 116 4.75 1.70 -12.82
C TYR A 116 3.40 2.42 -12.77
N ARG A 117 2.38 1.86 -13.45
CA ARG A 117 1.00 2.37 -13.41
C ARG A 117 0.21 1.67 -12.30
N VAL A 118 -0.07 2.38 -11.20
CA VAL A 118 -0.84 1.84 -10.06
C VAL A 118 -2.12 2.61 -9.78
N GLY A 119 -3.21 1.87 -9.51
CA GLY A 119 -4.49 2.47 -9.10
C GLY A 119 -5.31 3.11 -10.22
N LYS A 120 -4.91 2.94 -11.49
CA LYS A 120 -5.78 3.20 -12.64
C LYS A 120 -6.70 2.00 -12.82
N SER A 121 -7.82 1.95 -12.10
CA SER A 121 -8.99 1.30 -12.67
C SER A 121 -9.36 2.09 -13.92
N ALA A 122 -9.71 1.41 -15.01
CA ALA A 122 -10.25 2.02 -16.21
C ALA A 122 -11.55 2.76 -15.85
N LYS A 123 -11.45 3.98 -15.30
CA LYS A 123 -12.59 4.88 -15.18
C LYS A 123 -12.74 5.56 -16.52
N LYS A 124 -13.73 5.07 -17.28
CA LYS A 124 -14.37 5.74 -18.41
C LYS A 124 -14.29 7.25 -18.20
N SER A 125 -13.61 7.94 -19.11
CA SER A 125 -13.49 9.39 -19.19
C SER A 125 -14.88 10.02 -19.33
N LYS A 126 -15.62 10.19 -18.22
CA LYS A 126 -16.74 11.13 -18.21
C LYS A 126 -16.13 12.51 -18.01
N GLY A 127 -16.06 13.25 -19.12
CA GLY A 127 -15.55 14.62 -19.17
C GLY A 127 -16.18 15.48 -18.08
N ARG A 128 -15.33 16.10 -17.26
CA ARG A 128 -15.70 17.31 -16.55
C ARG A 128 -15.12 18.46 -17.35
N ARG A 129 -15.96 18.99 -18.24
CA ARG A 129 -15.81 20.33 -18.82
C ARG A 129 -15.52 21.32 -17.69
N GLY A 130 -14.62 22.26 -17.98
CA GLY A 130 -14.06 23.18 -17.01
C GLY A 130 -15.11 24.09 -16.36
N ARG A 131 -14.79 24.51 -15.14
CA ARG A 131 -15.22 25.79 -14.60
C ARG A 131 -13.98 26.50 -14.07
N ARG A 132 -13.34 27.27 -14.97
CA ARG A 132 -12.55 28.43 -14.59
C ARG A 132 -13.51 29.38 -13.86
N GLY A 133 -13.21 29.71 -12.61
CA GLY A 133 -13.89 30.74 -11.86
C GLY A 133 -12.81 31.58 -11.19
N GLY A 134 -12.30 32.58 -11.92
CA GLY A 134 -11.39 33.59 -11.40
C GLY A 134 -12.12 34.44 -10.36
N ARG A 135 -11.57 34.52 -9.15
CA ARG A 135 -11.95 35.56 -8.19
C ARG A 135 -11.14 36.80 -8.51
N GLY A 136 -11.81 37.76 -9.13
CA GLY A 136 -11.29 39.09 -9.41
C GLY A 136 -10.95 39.83 -8.11
N ASN A 137 -9.80 40.50 -8.15
CA ASN A 137 -9.30 41.43 -7.16
C ASN A 137 -10.07 42.76 -7.34
N LYS A 138 -10.84 43.22 -6.34
CA LYS A 138 -11.49 44.55 -6.38
C LYS A 138 -10.65 45.55 -5.59
N ARG A 139 -10.20 46.57 -6.32
CA ARG A 139 -9.55 47.81 -5.89
C ARG A 139 -10.22 48.44 -4.66
N THR A 140 -9.39 48.85 -3.70
CA THR A 140 -9.70 49.89 -2.73
C THR A 140 -9.20 51.23 -3.26
N MET A 141 -10.11 52.16 -3.52
CA MET A 141 -9.83 53.60 -3.57
C MET A 141 -10.82 54.24 -2.59
N LYS A 142 -10.31 54.80 -1.50
CA LYS A 142 -11.06 55.70 -0.62
C LYS A 142 -10.60 57.13 -0.94
N LYS A 143 -11.60 57.99 -1.01
CA LYS A 143 -11.56 59.43 -1.26
C LYS A 143 -10.81 60.17 -0.15
#